data_AF-A0A819JRV5-F1
#
_entry.id   AF-A0A819JRV5-F1
#
_cell.length_a   1.000
_cell.length_b   1.000
_cell.length_c   1.000
_cell.angle_alpha   90.00
_cell.angle_beta   90.00
_cell.angle_gamma   90.00
#
_symmetry.space_group_name_H-M   'P 1'
#
loop_
_entity.id
_entity.type
_entity.pdbx_description
1 polymer ?
#
loop_
_entity_poly.entity_id
_entity_poly.type
_entity_poly.pdbx_seq_one_letter_code
_entity_poly.pdbx_strand_id
1 'polypeptide(L)'
;MTPSTELLSQIDQWENDTIKNVHKAAEKIRYQLTELLNQDRNQLINKFEILTKEITTLKEDDDFAEDDIERFRMTINQIQLSLEQLNLPEKSKFIIVENNEIDWNHLISVEEKQKLLPLYSMNINANARWISNGHTVAGGNGAGNAINQLGRPSGLCIDYDQSVYVADFDNHRIIKWKNGATKGEVVAGGNAEGYRTDQLYSPTDLIIDDERDSIIVCDYNNLRVVRWPRRNGKQGEVIVSNVRCVGLITDNNGSLYIADNKKHEVLQYRAGERCGTVVAGGNGCGNRLDQLQCPRWLFVDQDHSVYISDNENHRVMKWIEGAKEGIIVAGGHGLGNGLAQLSHPCGIVVDQSGTLYVADTWNNRIMRWLKGATEGSIVIGGNGRGEQPNQLNQPTGLSFDRQGNFYVVDQCNHRVQRFNIDPSSCS
;
A
#
# COMPACT_ATOMS: atom_id res chain seq x y z
N MET A 1 -8.11 34.18 42.28
CA MET A 1 -7.13 33.76 41.26
C MET A 1 -5.97 34.72 41.36
N THR A 2 -4.74 34.23 41.50
CA THR A 2 -3.56 35.09 41.67
C THR A 2 -3.10 35.64 40.33
N PRO A 3 -2.54 36.86 40.26
CA PRO A 3 -2.06 37.46 39.01
C PRO A 3 -1.06 36.60 38.23
N SER A 4 -0.37 35.67 38.91
CA SER A 4 0.57 34.71 38.30
C SER A 4 -0.08 33.65 37.41
N THR A 5 -1.28 33.15 37.76
CA THR A 5 -1.96 32.09 36.99
C THR A 5 -2.56 32.61 35.69
N GLU A 6 -2.94 33.88 35.65
CA GLU A 6 -3.48 34.52 34.45
C GLU A 6 -2.37 34.86 33.45
N LEU A 7 -1.20 35.27 33.94
CA LEU A 7 -0.01 35.50 33.11
C LEU A 7 0.51 34.20 32.47
N LEU A 8 0.54 33.11 33.21
CA LEU A 8 0.94 31.78 32.70
C LEU A 8 -0.04 31.28 31.62
N SER A 9 -1.35 31.42 31.84
CA SER A 9 -2.35 31.05 30.84
C SER A 9 -2.23 31.87 29.55
N GLN A 10 -1.84 33.14 29.65
CA GLN A 10 -1.65 34.01 28.47
C GLN A 10 -0.39 33.63 27.69
N ILE A 11 0.68 33.22 28.40
CA ILE A 11 1.91 32.73 27.77
C ILE A 11 1.65 31.42 27.04
N ASP A 12 0.98 30.45 27.68
CA ASP A 12 0.65 29.15 27.05
C ASP A 12 -0.24 29.34 25.81
N GLN A 13 -1.19 30.28 25.86
CA GLN A 13 -2.07 30.58 24.74
C GLN A 13 -1.28 31.23 23.58
N TRP A 14 -0.38 32.16 23.89
CA TRP A 14 0.49 32.79 22.90
C TRP A 14 1.47 31.79 22.25
N GLU A 15 2.05 30.87 23.03
CA GLU A 15 2.90 29.80 22.50
C GLU A 15 2.14 28.87 21.56
N ASN A 16 0.93 28.44 21.95
CA ASN A 16 0.09 27.59 21.11
C ASN A 16 -0.33 28.27 19.80
N ASP A 17 -0.72 29.54 19.86
CA ASP A 17 -1.07 30.32 18.66
C ASP A 17 0.15 30.54 17.75
N THR A 18 1.33 30.73 18.34
CA THR A 18 2.59 30.87 17.60
C THR A 18 2.96 29.57 16.89
N ILE A 19 2.88 28.42 17.59
CA ILE A 19 3.14 27.09 17.01
C ILE A 19 2.17 26.81 15.85
N LYS A 20 0.87 27.11 16.03
CA LYS A 20 -0.15 26.92 15.01
C LYS A 20 0.11 27.78 13.76
N ASN A 21 0.58 29.01 13.94
CA ASN A 21 0.91 29.90 12.84
C ASN A 21 2.17 29.44 12.08
N VAL A 22 3.19 28.97 12.79
CA VAL A 22 4.40 28.38 12.17
C VAL A 22 4.05 27.12 11.38
N HIS A 23 3.19 26.25 11.93
CA HIS A 23 2.73 25.05 11.23
C HIS A 23 1.99 25.38 9.93
N LYS A 24 1.04 26.32 9.98
CA LYS A 24 0.29 26.75 8.79
C LYS A 24 1.18 27.39 7.72
N ALA A 25 2.22 28.12 8.12
CA ALA A 25 3.19 28.67 7.20
C ALA A 25 4.06 27.58 6.56
N ALA A 26 4.51 26.59 7.34
CA ALA A 26 5.26 25.44 6.85
C ALA A 26 4.44 24.60 5.86
N GLU A 27 3.17 24.34 6.15
CA GLU A 27 2.25 23.65 5.23
C GLU A 27 2.04 24.42 3.92
N LYS A 28 1.86 25.74 4.01
CA LYS A 28 1.71 26.58 2.82
C LYS A 28 2.97 26.59 1.97
N ILE A 29 4.14 26.71 2.59
CA ILE A 29 5.44 26.66 1.89
C ILE A 29 5.64 25.27 1.29
N ARG A 30 5.34 24.20 2.03
CA ARG A 30 5.42 22.82 1.53
C ARG A 30 4.49 22.62 0.33
N TYR A 31 3.25 23.09 0.40
CA TYR A 31 2.30 23.04 -0.72
C TYR A 31 2.82 23.81 -1.94
N GLN A 32 3.32 25.04 -1.76
CA GLN A 32 3.88 25.85 -2.84
C GLN A 32 5.13 25.21 -3.47
N LEU A 33 6.02 24.64 -2.64
CA LEU A 33 7.20 23.89 -3.09
C LEU A 33 6.79 22.64 -3.86
N THR A 34 5.79 21.90 -3.38
CA THR A 34 5.26 20.71 -4.07
C THR A 34 4.64 21.08 -5.42
N GLU A 35 3.88 22.18 -5.50
CA GLU A 35 3.31 22.67 -6.76
C GLU A 35 4.40 23.07 -7.76
N LEU A 36 5.41 23.81 -7.31
CA LEU A 36 6.57 24.19 -8.14
C LEU A 36 7.34 22.96 -8.64
N LEU A 37 7.65 22.02 -7.74
CA LEU A 37 8.33 20.77 -8.09
C LEU A 37 7.49 19.91 -9.04
N ASN A 38 6.17 19.87 -8.87
CA ASN A 38 5.26 19.17 -9.78
C ASN A 38 5.19 19.83 -11.15
N GLN A 39 5.21 21.17 -11.22
CA GLN A 39 5.25 21.90 -12.49
C GLN A 39 6.54 21.61 -13.26
N ASP A 40 7.70 21.71 -12.62
CA ASP A 40 9.00 21.41 -13.23
C ASP A 40 9.09 19.94 -13.64
N ARG A 41 8.58 19.03 -12.80
CA ARG A 41 8.48 17.59 -13.11
C ARG A 41 7.60 17.32 -14.32
N ASN A 42 6.42 17.94 -14.39
CA ASN A 42 5.48 17.72 -15.50
C ASN A 42 6.03 18.28 -16.83
N GLN A 43 6.77 19.39 -16.79
CA GLN A 43 7.48 19.90 -17.96
C GLN A 43 8.57 18.94 -18.45
N LEU A 44 9.33 18.34 -17.52
CA LEU A 44 10.33 17.32 -17.84
C LEU A 44 9.69 16.04 -18.41
N ILE A 45 8.62 15.53 -17.78
CA ILE A 45 7.88 14.36 -18.27
C ILE A 45 7.38 14.61 -19.70
N ASN A 46 6.78 15.77 -19.96
CA ASN A 46 6.30 16.11 -21.30
C ASN A 46 7.45 16.16 -22.33
N LYS A 47 8.63 16.70 -21.97
CA LYS A 47 9.81 16.66 -22.84
C LYS A 47 10.26 15.23 -23.16
N PHE A 48 10.25 14.34 -22.18
CA PHE A 48 10.57 12.91 -22.38
C PHE A 48 9.51 12.17 -23.20
N GLU A 49 8.22 12.45 -22.99
CA GLU A 49 7.12 11.87 -23.76
C GLU A 49 7.19 12.27 -25.24
N ILE A 50 7.47 13.56 -25.52
CA ILE A 50 7.68 14.06 -26.89
C ILE A 50 8.88 13.36 -27.54
N LEU A 51 10.02 13.30 -26.85
CA LEU A 51 11.22 12.63 -27.36
C LEU A 51 10.98 11.14 -27.65
N THR A 52 10.29 10.44 -26.74
CA THR A 52 9.95 9.02 -26.90
C THR A 52 9.04 8.80 -28.09
N LYS A 53 8.06 9.69 -28.29
CA LYS A 53 7.15 9.64 -29.43
C LYS A 53 7.89 9.86 -30.76
N GLU A 54 8.78 10.85 -30.83
CA GLU A 54 9.59 11.12 -32.02
C GLU A 54 10.48 9.93 -32.41
N ILE A 55 11.18 9.33 -31.43
CA ILE A 55 12.02 8.14 -31.66
C ILE A 55 11.18 6.96 -32.14
N THR A 56 9.99 6.77 -31.57
CA THR A 56 9.10 5.67 -31.92
C THR A 56 8.54 5.83 -33.33
N THR A 57 8.11 7.03 -33.71
CA THR A 57 7.61 7.33 -35.06
C THR A 57 8.71 7.16 -36.11
N LEU A 58 9.91 7.68 -35.88
CA LEU A 58 11.03 7.53 -36.82
C LEU A 58 11.50 6.07 -36.99
N LYS A 59 11.34 5.26 -35.94
CA LYS A 59 11.59 3.81 -35.99
C LYS A 59 10.51 3.04 -36.75
N GLU A 60 9.26 3.49 -36.68
CA GLU A 60 8.14 2.90 -37.43
C GLU A 60 8.21 3.23 -38.93
N ASP A 61 8.71 4.42 -39.26
CA ASP A 61 8.84 4.92 -40.65
C ASP A 61 10.15 4.46 -41.34
N ASP A 62 11.06 3.79 -40.61
CA ASP A 62 12.39 3.34 -41.07
C ASP A 62 13.24 4.48 -41.70
N ASP A 63 13.00 5.72 -41.25
CA ASP A 63 13.51 6.98 -41.82
C ASP A 63 14.61 7.61 -40.95
N PHE A 64 15.46 6.77 -40.34
CA PHE A 64 16.43 7.21 -39.32
C PHE A 64 17.68 7.83 -39.97
N ALA A 65 17.85 9.16 -39.85
CA ALA A 65 19.02 9.86 -40.39
C ALA A 65 20.07 10.22 -39.32
N GLU A 66 21.30 10.48 -39.76
CA GLU A 66 22.42 10.89 -38.89
C GLU A 66 22.15 12.26 -38.21
N ASP A 67 21.42 13.15 -38.89
CA ASP A 67 20.96 14.43 -38.33
C ASP A 67 19.94 14.26 -37.19
N ASP A 68 19.14 13.18 -37.18
CA ASP A 68 18.20 12.89 -36.09
C ASP A 68 18.95 12.47 -34.82
N ILE A 69 20.05 11.73 -34.95
CA ILE A 69 20.92 11.34 -33.83
C ILE A 69 21.50 12.58 -33.15
N GLU A 70 22.01 13.53 -33.93
CA GLU A 70 22.53 14.80 -33.40
C GLU A 70 21.43 15.67 -32.78
N ARG A 71 20.21 15.68 -33.35
CA ARG A 71 19.07 16.35 -32.73
C ARG A 71 18.71 15.73 -31.37
N PHE A 72 18.66 14.40 -31.28
CA PHE A 72 18.37 13.71 -30.02
C PHE A 72 19.44 13.97 -28.96
N ARG A 73 20.72 13.98 -29.36
CA ARG A 73 21.83 14.37 -28.47
C ARG A 73 21.64 15.77 -27.89
N MET A 74 21.29 16.75 -28.72
CA MET A 74 21.03 18.12 -28.26
C MET A 74 19.86 18.19 -27.28
N THR A 75 18.75 17.49 -27.55
CA THR A 75 17.58 17.45 -26.66
C THR A 75 17.91 16.81 -25.32
N ILE A 76 18.66 15.69 -25.31
CA ILE A 76 19.12 15.02 -24.09
C ILE A 76 20.01 15.96 -23.26
N ASN A 77 20.93 16.68 -23.89
CA ASN A 77 21.79 17.66 -23.20
C ASN A 77 20.99 18.83 -22.59
N GLN A 78 19.95 19.31 -23.27
CA GLN A 78 19.06 20.35 -22.71
C GLN A 78 18.25 19.85 -21.51
N ILE A 79 17.79 18.60 -21.56
CA ILE A 79 17.11 17.95 -20.44
C ILE A 79 18.08 17.81 -19.25
N GLN A 80 19.34 17.42 -19.50
CA GLN A 80 20.36 17.32 -18.47
C GLN A 80 20.62 18.68 -17.78
N LEU A 81 20.81 19.75 -18.55
CA LEU A 81 20.97 21.09 -17.99
C LEU A 81 19.76 21.53 -17.14
N SER A 82 18.55 21.14 -17.56
CA SER A 82 17.33 21.40 -16.78
C SER A 82 17.31 20.60 -15.46
N LEU A 83 17.83 19.37 -15.45
CA LEU A 83 17.94 18.53 -14.24
C LEU A 83 18.99 19.04 -13.26
N GLU A 84 20.12 19.56 -13.76
CA GLU A 84 21.20 20.11 -12.92
C GLU A 84 20.76 21.37 -12.16
N GLN A 85 19.85 22.17 -12.73
CA GLN A 85 19.27 23.35 -12.09
C GLN A 85 18.34 23.03 -10.90
N LEU A 86 17.88 21.77 -10.77
CA LEU A 86 16.95 21.35 -9.71
C LEU A 86 17.64 21.01 -8.38
N ASN A 87 18.96 21.21 -8.27
CA ASN A 87 19.75 21.09 -7.03
C ASN A 87 19.48 19.78 -6.24
N LEU A 88 19.36 18.68 -6.97
CA LEU A 88 19.03 17.36 -6.43
C LEU A 88 20.19 16.80 -5.57
N PRO A 89 19.92 15.94 -4.56
CA PRO A 89 20.96 15.28 -3.76
C PRO A 89 21.96 14.54 -4.66
N GLU A 90 23.23 14.41 -4.25
CA GLU A 90 24.30 13.78 -5.08
C GLU A 90 23.97 12.37 -5.60
N LYS A 91 23.16 11.59 -4.86
CA LYS A 91 22.69 10.25 -5.27
C LYS A 91 21.66 10.28 -6.42
N SER A 92 21.25 11.46 -6.85
CA SER A 92 20.29 11.73 -7.91
C SER A 92 20.96 12.32 -9.17
N LYS A 93 22.29 12.47 -9.18
CA LYS A 93 23.05 12.94 -10.34
C LYS A 93 23.27 11.78 -11.31
N PHE A 94 22.82 11.96 -12.55
CA PHE A 94 23.11 11.05 -13.66
C PHE A 94 24.56 11.26 -14.12
N ILE A 95 25.30 10.18 -14.37
CA ILE A 95 26.63 10.23 -14.99
C ILE A 95 26.52 9.51 -16.33
N ILE A 96 26.75 10.23 -17.44
CA ILE A 96 26.99 9.62 -18.75
C ILE A 96 28.50 9.42 -18.86
N VAL A 97 28.94 8.19 -19.05
CA VAL A 97 30.35 7.88 -19.32
C VAL A 97 30.61 8.19 -20.79
N GLU A 98 31.52 9.13 -21.07
CA GLU A 98 32.05 9.35 -22.42
C GLU A 98 32.88 8.14 -22.83
N ASN A 99 32.24 7.16 -23.45
CA ASN A 99 32.84 6.20 -24.37
C ASN A 99 31.69 5.57 -25.16
N ASN A 100 31.89 5.33 -26.45
CA ASN A 100 30.90 4.84 -27.43
C ASN A 100 30.26 3.46 -27.16
N GLU A 101 30.00 3.11 -25.90
CA GLU A 101 29.14 2.01 -25.48
C GLU A 101 28.12 2.58 -24.48
N ILE A 102 26.85 2.58 -24.87
CA ILE A 102 25.75 2.84 -23.92
C ILE A 102 25.72 1.63 -22.99
N ASP A 103 26.20 1.78 -21.76
CA ASP A 103 25.97 0.79 -20.71
C ASP A 103 24.48 0.83 -20.32
N TRP A 104 23.70 0.03 -21.02
CA TRP A 104 22.27 -0.16 -20.77
C TRP A 104 22.00 -0.57 -19.31
N ASN A 105 22.97 -1.13 -18.57
CA ASN A 105 22.77 -1.56 -17.19
C ASN A 105 22.73 -0.42 -16.17
N HIS A 106 23.11 0.81 -16.55
CA HIS A 106 23.05 1.98 -15.67
C HIS A 106 21.99 3.02 -16.09
N LEU A 107 21.58 3.01 -17.36
CA LEU A 107 20.46 3.80 -17.89
C LEU A 107 19.08 3.18 -17.61
N ILE A 108 19.05 1.88 -17.32
CA ILE A 108 17.98 1.26 -16.53
C ILE A 108 18.26 1.69 -15.07
N SER A 109 17.65 2.70 -14.44
CA SER A 109 16.36 3.31 -14.70
C SER A 109 16.02 4.31 -13.57
N VAL A 110 16.21 5.61 -13.79
CA VAL A 110 15.52 6.62 -12.96
C VAL A 110 14.03 6.67 -13.29
N GLU A 111 13.65 6.24 -14.51
CA GLU A 111 12.26 5.97 -14.88
C GLU A 111 11.65 4.77 -14.16
N GLU A 112 12.42 3.73 -13.78
CA GLU A 112 11.87 2.67 -12.92
C GLU A 112 11.90 3.10 -11.47
N LYS A 113 12.92 3.83 -10.99
CA LYS A 113 12.89 4.40 -9.62
C LYS A 113 11.74 5.38 -9.37
N GLN A 114 11.27 6.11 -10.39
CA GLN A 114 10.03 6.90 -10.28
C GLN A 114 8.75 6.09 -10.53
N LYS A 115 8.81 4.99 -11.30
CA LYS A 115 7.73 3.97 -11.31
C LYS A 115 7.67 3.16 -10.01
N LEU A 116 8.72 3.16 -9.21
CA LEU A 116 8.85 2.53 -7.90
C LEU A 116 8.33 3.39 -6.75
N LEU A 117 7.60 4.50 -7.02
CA LEU A 117 6.74 5.04 -5.98
C LEU A 117 5.77 3.91 -5.57
N PRO A 118 5.84 3.42 -4.32
CA PRO A 118 4.99 2.33 -3.92
C PRO A 118 3.52 2.79 -4.00
N LEU A 119 2.61 1.84 -4.12
CA LEU A 119 1.16 2.00 -4.39
C LEU A 119 0.39 3.01 -3.48
N TYR A 120 1.05 3.65 -2.52
CA TYR A 120 0.52 4.67 -1.58
C TYR A 120 0.19 6.02 -2.22
N SER A 121 0.30 6.16 -3.54
CA SER A 121 0.18 7.46 -4.21
C SER A 121 -0.93 7.51 -5.25
N MET A 122 -2.05 6.81 -5.05
CA MET A 122 -3.22 7.00 -5.90
C MET A 122 -4.15 8.07 -5.34
N ASN A 123 -4.37 9.11 -6.13
CA ASN A 123 -5.43 10.08 -5.91
C ASN A 123 -6.73 9.50 -6.46
N ILE A 124 -7.43 8.71 -5.66
CA ILE A 124 -8.78 8.29 -5.98
C ILE A 124 -9.70 9.48 -5.69
N ASN A 125 -10.52 9.86 -6.66
CA ASN A 125 -11.49 10.93 -6.47
C ASN A 125 -12.38 10.59 -5.25
N ALA A 126 -12.58 11.53 -4.33
CA ALA A 126 -13.41 11.31 -3.13
C ALA A 126 -14.83 10.81 -3.46
N ASN A 127 -15.35 11.20 -4.64
CA ASN A 127 -16.66 10.78 -5.15
C ASN A 127 -16.60 9.51 -6.00
N ALA A 128 -15.45 8.85 -6.10
CA ALA A 128 -15.28 7.67 -6.93
C ALA A 128 -16.29 6.58 -6.58
N ARG A 129 -16.75 5.92 -7.63
CA ARG A 129 -17.68 4.80 -7.57
C ARG A 129 -17.05 3.65 -8.33
N TRP A 130 -17.45 2.45 -7.94
CA TRP A 130 -17.07 1.24 -8.65
C TRP A 130 -18.31 0.59 -9.20
N ILE A 131 -18.16 -0.04 -10.35
CA ILE A 131 -19.19 -0.91 -10.91
C ILE A 131 -19.45 -2.01 -9.88
N SER A 132 -20.71 -2.16 -9.47
CA SER A 132 -21.09 -2.97 -8.30
C SER A 132 -20.90 -4.48 -8.49
N ASN A 133 -20.82 -4.94 -9.74
CA ASN A 133 -20.54 -6.34 -10.06
C ASN A 133 -19.02 -6.55 -10.19
N GLY A 134 -18.48 -7.37 -9.30
CA GLY A 134 -17.09 -7.79 -9.31
C GLY A 134 -16.81 -8.86 -10.36
N HIS A 135 -15.57 -8.90 -10.83
CA HIS A 135 -15.05 -9.95 -11.70
C HIS A 135 -14.06 -10.80 -10.91
N THR A 136 -14.24 -12.11 -10.89
CA THR A 136 -13.28 -12.99 -10.23
C THR A 136 -11.97 -13.03 -11.02
N VAL A 137 -10.87 -12.68 -10.38
CA VAL A 137 -9.52 -12.60 -10.99
C VAL A 137 -8.55 -13.66 -10.45
N ALA A 138 -8.88 -14.28 -9.32
CA ALA A 138 -8.16 -15.43 -8.76
C ALA A 138 -9.13 -16.32 -7.95
N GLY A 139 -8.92 -17.64 -7.99
CA GLY A 139 -9.80 -18.60 -7.32
C GLY A 139 -11.19 -18.73 -7.97
N GLY A 140 -12.24 -18.86 -7.16
CA GLY A 140 -13.63 -18.97 -7.62
C GLY A 140 -14.04 -20.32 -8.20
N ASN A 141 -13.15 -21.32 -8.18
CA ASN A 141 -13.42 -22.69 -8.64
C ASN A 141 -13.68 -23.65 -7.46
N GLY A 142 -14.33 -23.13 -6.42
CA GLY A 142 -14.52 -23.81 -5.14
C GLY A 142 -13.28 -23.79 -4.24
N ALA A 143 -13.49 -24.20 -2.98
CA ALA A 143 -12.41 -24.39 -2.01
C ALA A 143 -11.54 -25.60 -2.40
N GLY A 144 -10.22 -25.44 -2.37
CA GLY A 144 -9.29 -26.53 -2.63
C GLY A 144 -7.87 -26.04 -2.87
N ASN A 145 -6.97 -26.97 -3.20
CA ASN A 145 -5.53 -26.73 -3.36
C ASN A 145 -5.03 -26.82 -4.81
N ALA A 146 -5.92 -27.05 -5.78
CA ALA A 146 -5.56 -26.96 -7.20
C ALA A 146 -5.06 -25.55 -7.54
N ILE A 147 -4.28 -25.40 -8.63
CA ILE A 147 -3.68 -24.12 -9.01
C ILE A 147 -4.70 -23.06 -9.48
N ASN A 148 -5.96 -23.43 -9.69
CA ASN A 148 -7.08 -22.51 -9.96
C ASN A 148 -8.05 -22.38 -8.77
N GLN A 149 -7.72 -22.96 -7.62
CA GLN A 149 -8.51 -22.92 -6.40
C GLN A 149 -7.76 -22.17 -5.29
N LEU A 150 -8.52 -21.65 -4.33
CA LEU A 150 -8.01 -21.00 -3.12
C LEU A 150 -8.68 -21.62 -1.89
N GLY A 151 -8.00 -21.60 -0.76
CA GLY A 151 -8.46 -22.03 0.56
C GLY A 151 -8.36 -20.86 1.54
N ARG A 152 -9.52 -20.26 1.87
CA ARG A 152 -9.67 -19.05 2.70
C ARG A 152 -8.57 -18.01 2.46
N PRO A 153 -8.43 -17.46 1.23
CA PRO A 153 -7.42 -16.45 0.97
C PRO A 153 -7.57 -15.28 1.95
N SER A 154 -6.47 -14.64 2.32
CA SER A 154 -6.48 -13.59 3.35
C SER A 154 -5.94 -12.27 2.83
N GLY A 155 -4.68 -12.24 2.42
CA GLY A 155 -4.02 -11.03 1.94
C GLY A 155 -3.72 -11.08 0.46
N LEU A 156 -3.57 -9.89 -0.13
CA LEU A 156 -3.30 -9.74 -1.56
C LEU A 156 -2.42 -8.52 -1.81
N CYS A 157 -1.62 -8.57 -2.87
CA CYS A 157 -0.98 -7.40 -3.44
C CYS A 157 -1.04 -7.45 -4.97
N ILE A 158 -1.14 -6.27 -5.59
CA ILE A 158 -1.21 -6.12 -7.05
C ILE A 158 0.13 -5.59 -7.54
N ASP A 159 0.69 -6.30 -8.52
CA ASP A 159 1.95 -5.99 -9.16
C ASP A 159 1.76 -4.98 -10.31
N TYR A 160 2.85 -4.39 -10.80
CA TYR A 160 2.78 -3.38 -11.86
C TYR A 160 2.29 -3.94 -13.22
N ASP A 161 2.48 -5.23 -13.45
CA ASP A 161 1.94 -5.97 -14.61
C ASP A 161 0.48 -6.42 -14.42
N GLN A 162 -0.19 -5.94 -13.36
CA GLN A 162 -1.52 -6.34 -12.91
C GLN A 162 -1.61 -7.82 -12.46
N SER A 163 -0.47 -8.46 -12.17
CA SER A 163 -0.51 -9.77 -11.51
C SER A 163 -1.03 -9.63 -10.09
N VAL A 164 -1.86 -10.58 -9.69
CA VAL A 164 -2.43 -10.69 -8.35
C VAL A 164 -1.66 -11.76 -7.59
N TYR A 165 -1.02 -11.39 -6.48
CA TYR A 165 -0.45 -12.36 -5.56
C TYR A 165 -1.39 -12.49 -4.37
N VAL A 166 -1.62 -13.73 -3.93
CA VAL A 166 -2.60 -14.03 -2.89
C VAL A 166 -1.95 -14.92 -1.84
N ALA A 167 -2.14 -14.55 -0.56
CA ALA A 167 -1.87 -15.42 0.57
C ALA A 167 -3.01 -16.44 0.68
N ASP A 168 -2.72 -17.68 0.28
CA ASP A 168 -3.66 -18.79 0.24
C ASP A 168 -3.56 -19.57 1.55
N PHE A 169 -4.25 -19.04 2.57
CA PHE A 169 -4.06 -19.36 3.99
C PHE A 169 -4.18 -20.85 4.31
N ASP A 170 -5.25 -21.52 3.88
CA ASP A 170 -5.46 -22.94 4.20
C ASP A 170 -4.52 -23.87 3.40
N ASN A 171 -3.96 -23.38 2.29
CA ASN A 171 -3.07 -24.16 1.42
C ASN A 171 -1.59 -23.87 1.68
N HIS A 172 -1.27 -23.03 2.66
CA HIS A 172 0.09 -22.70 3.11
C HIS A 172 1.03 -22.30 1.96
N ARG A 173 0.55 -21.39 1.10
CA ARG A 173 1.30 -20.94 -0.07
C ARG A 173 0.97 -19.50 -0.44
N ILE A 174 1.89 -18.88 -1.17
CA ILE A 174 1.60 -17.68 -1.97
C ILE A 174 1.46 -18.12 -3.42
N ILE A 175 0.41 -17.67 -4.07
CA ILE A 175 0.10 -18.02 -5.46
C ILE A 175 -0.20 -16.76 -6.26
N LYS A 176 0.41 -16.69 -7.45
CA LYS A 176 0.38 -15.56 -8.38
C LYS A 176 -0.54 -15.88 -9.55
N TRP A 177 -1.45 -14.98 -9.90
CA TRP A 177 -2.19 -15.00 -11.16
C TRP A 177 -1.74 -13.83 -12.02
N LYS A 178 -1.32 -14.10 -13.25
CA LYS A 178 -1.13 -13.05 -14.25
C LYS A 178 -2.48 -12.49 -14.68
N ASN A 179 -2.50 -11.25 -15.15
CA ASN A 179 -3.73 -10.63 -15.64
C ASN A 179 -4.41 -11.50 -16.71
N GLY A 180 -5.70 -11.81 -16.52
CA GLY A 180 -6.48 -12.68 -17.40
C GLY A 180 -6.19 -14.19 -17.31
N ALA A 181 -5.29 -14.63 -16.44
CA ALA A 181 -4.99 -16.05 -16.28
C ALA A 181 -6.11 -16.80 -15.55
N THR A 182 -6.40 -18.04 -15.98
CA THR A 182 -7.40 -18.92 -15.34
C THR A 182 -6.80 -19.84 -14.26
N LYS A 183 -5.47 -19.87 -14.16
CA LYS A 183 -4.68 -20.70 -13.24
C LYS A 183 -3.53 -19.86 -12.69
N GLY A 184 -3.19 -20.11 -11.44
CA GLY A 184 -2.08 -19.45 -10.76
C GLY A 184 -0.80 -20.27 -10.81
N GLU A 185 0.26 -19.65 -10.33
CA GLU A 185 1.60 -20.20 -10.17
C GLU A 185 2.01 -20.06 -8.70
N VAL A 186 2.41 -21.15 -8.05
CA VAL A 186 2.90 -21.09 -6.67
C VAL A 186 4.27 -20.43 -6.67
N VAL A 187 4.40 -19.30 -5.96
CA VAL A 187 5.63 -18.50 -5.90
C VAL A 187 6.34 -18.58 -4.55
N ALA A 188 5.65 -19.06 -3.50
CA ALA A 188 6.25 -19.38 -2.21
C ALA A 188 5.42 -20.44 -1.47
N GLY A 189 6.09 -21.26 -0.64
CA GLY A 189 5.45 -22.35 0.08
C GLY A 189 4.91 -23.46 -0.83
N GLY A 190 3.77 -24.06 -0.47
CA GLY A 190 3.14 -25.13 -1.25
C GLY A 190 3.78 -26.53 -1.09
N ASN A 191 4.81 -26.65 -0.24
CA ASN A 191 5.48 -27.92 0.08
C ASN A 191 5.00 -28.49 1.43
N ALA A 192 3.67 -28.50 1.64
CA ALA A 192 2.99 -28.73 2.91
C ALA A 192 3.24 -27.63 3.98
N GLU A 193 2.44 -27.66 5.04
CA GLU A 193 2.68 -26.82 6.23
C GLU A 193 3.99 -27.22 6.92
N GLY A 194 4.73 -26.23 7.40
CA GLY A 194 5.92 -26.48 8.22
C GLY A 194 6.86 -25.29 8.32
N TYR A 195 7.96 -25.50 9.05
CA TYR A 195 8.90 -24.45 9.45
C TYR A 195 10.16 -24.39 8.57
N ARG A 196 10.33 -25.32 7.61
CA ARG A 196 11.49 -25.32 6.71
C ARG A 196 11.54 -24.06 5.86
N THR A 197 12.69 -23.79 5.24
CA THR A 197 12.88 -22.61 4.40
C THR A 197 12.09 -22.69 3.09
N ASP A 198 11.67 -23.87 2.65
CA ASP A 198 10.80 -24.11 1.48
C ASP A 198 9.31 -24.23 1.83
N GLN A 199 8.93 -24.00 3.09
CA GLN A 199 7.58 -24.17 3.61
C GLN A 199 7.03 -22.89 4.23
N LEU A 200 5.70 -22.78 4.21
CA LEU A 200 4.91 -21.77 4.92
C LEU A 200 3.96 -22.49 5.87
N TYR A 201 3.45 -21.79 6.87
CA TYR A 201 2.35 -22.24 7.70
C TYR A 201 1.30 -21.14 7.87
N SER A 202 0.29 -21.22 7.01
CA SER A 202 -0.89 -20.36 7.01
C SER A 202 -0.56 -18.88 6.83
N PRO A 203 0.04 -18.51 5.69
CA PRO A 203 0.44 -17.14 5.44
C PRO A 203 -0.79 -16.23 5.43
N THR A 204 -0.69 -15.07 6.07
CA THR A 204 -1.84 -14.16 6.23
C THR A 204 -1.79 -12.96 5.29
N ASP A 205 -0.59 -12.48 4.97
CA ASP A 205 -0.40 -11.26 4.21
C ASP A 205 0.95 -11.27 3.50
N LEU A 206 1.07 -10.43 2.48
CA LEU A 206 2.30 -10.25 1.73
C LEU A 206 2.41 -8.87 1.09
N ILE A 207 3.64 -8.45 0.83
CA ILE A 207 3.96 -7.30 -0.01
C ILE A 207 5.05 -7.65 -1.01
N ILE A 208 5.10 -6.85 -2.06
CA ILE A 208 6.19 -6.88 -3.04
C ILE A 208 7.29 -5.92 -2.58
N ASP A 209 8.53 -6.42 -2.52
CA ASP A 209 9.76 -5.64 -2.36
C ASP A 209 10.43 -5.60 -3.74
N ASP A 210 10.08 -4.58 -4.52
CA ASP A 210 10.58 -4.40 -5.89
C ASP A 210 12.09 -4.13 -5.93
N GLU A 211 12.66 -3.46 -4.92
CA GLU A 211 14.10 -3.17 -4.86
C GLU A 211 14.94 -4.45 -4.88
N ARG A 212 14.43 -5.52 -4.26
CA ARG A 212 15.12 -6.82 -4.14
C ARG A 212 14.53 -7.89 -5.04
N ASP A 213 13.58 -7.55 -5.91
CA ASP A 213 12.79 -8.49 -6.73
C ASP A 213 12.28 -9.67 -5.88
N SER A 214 11.66 -9.35 -4.74
CA SER A 214 11.24 -10.33 -3.74
C SER A 214 9.83 -10.06 -3.23
N ILE A 215 9.23 -11.05 -2.56
CA ILE A 215 8.03 -10.88 -1.76
C ILE A 215 8.38 -11.05 -0.30
N ILE A 216 7.72 -10.28 0.57
CA ILE A 216 7.80 -10.41 2.02
C ILE A 216 6.47 -10.94 2.51
N VAL A 217 6.49 -12.00 3.30
CA VAL A 217 5.29 -12.77 3.68
C VAL A 217 5.18 -12.90 5.19
N CYS A 218 4.00 -12.61 5.74
CA CYS A 218 3.63 -12.98 7.10
C CYS A 218 3.44 -14.51 7.15
N ASP A 219 4.34 -15.23 7.82
CA ASP A 219 4.24 -16.68 8.03
C ASP A 219 3.68 -16.96 9.44
N TYR A 220 2.36 -16.73 9.55
CA TYR A 220 1.65 -16.50 10.81
C TYR A 220 1.86 -17.59 11.87
N ASN A 221 1.65 -18.87 11.53
CA ASN A 221 1.76 -19.95 12.53
C ASN A 221 3.21 -20.30 12.86
N ASN A 222 4.16 -19.97 11.99
CA ASN A 222 5.59 -20.10 12.26
C ASN A 222 6.18 -18.92 13.05
N LEU A 223 5.36 -17.91 13.39
CA LEU A 223 5.77 -16.73 14.16
C LEU A 223 6.95 -15.98 13.52
N ARG A 224 6.94 -15.83 12.20
CA ARG A 224 8.03 -15.20 11.46
C ARG A 224 7.54 -14.39 10.26
N VAL A 225 8.43 -13.54 9.76
CA VAL A 225 8.32 -12.89 8.45
C VAL A 225 9.46 -13.39 7.59
N VAL A 226 9.13 -13.76 6.36
CA VAL A 226 10.07 -14.38 5.42
C VAL A 226 10.10 -13.62 4.12
N ARG A 227 11.28 -13.49 3.53
CA ARG A 227 11.51 -12.93 2.20
C ARG A 227 11.74 -14.06 1.20
N TRP A 228 10.99 -14.08 0.11
CA TRP A 228 11.18 -15.01 -1.02
C TRP A 228 11.56 -14.27 -2.29
N PRO A 229 12.52 -14.78 -3.09
CA PRO A 229 12.72 -14.27 -4.44
C PRO A 229 11.45 -14.40 -5.29
N ARG A 230 11.07 -13.37 -6.03
CA ARG A 230 9.90 -13.41 -6.94
C ARG A 230 10.13 -14.32 -8.13
N ARG A 231 11.38 -14.56 -8.49
CA ARG A 231 11.79 -15.35 -9.65
C ARG A 231 12.68 -16.50 -9.20
N ASN A 232 12.32 -17.72 -9.58
CA ASN A 232 13.07 -18.95 -9.27
C ASN A 232 13.36 -19.20 -7.78
N GLY A 233 12.58 -18.57 -6.87
CA GLY A 233 12.73 -18.72 -5.43
C GLY A 233 12.24 -20.08 -4.94
N LYS A 234 13.15 -20.96 -4.53
CA LYS A 234 12.79 -22.26 -3.94
C LYS A 234 12.68 -22.23 -2.42
N GLN A 235 13.26 -21.21 -1.79
CA GLN A 235 13.39 -21.10 -0.33
C GLN A 235 13.31 -19.62 0.07
N GLY A 236 12.79 -19.39 1.28
CA GLY A 236 12.63 -18.09 1.89
C GLY A 236 13.66 -17.87 2.98
N GLU A 237 14.08 -16.63 3.12
CA GLU A 237 14.96 -16.14 4.18
C GLU A 237 14.09 -15.61 5.33
N VAL A 238 14.36 -16.03 6.57
CA VAL A 238 13.69 -15.47 7.74
C VAL A 238 14.30 -14.10 8.05
N ILE A 239 13.50 -13.04 7.90
CA ILE A 239 13.96 -11.65 8.14
C ILE A 239 13.50 -11.09 9.48
N VAL A 240 12.40 -11.62 10.04
CA VAL A 240 11.93 -11.31 11.41
C VAL A 240 11.42 -12.59 12.06
N SER A 241 11.75 -12.79 13.33
CA SER A 241 11.38 -13.98 14.12
C SER A 241 10.62 -13.60 15.38
N ASN A 242 9.88 -14.55 15.94
CA ASN A 242 9.10 -14.41 17.18
C ASN A 242 8.06 -13.27 17.11
N VAL A 243 7.39 -13.16 15.96
CA VAL A 243 6.33 -12.19 15.70
C VAL A 243 5.12 -12.92 15.11
N ARG A 244 3.93 -12.77 15.70
CA ARG A 244 2.71 -13.32 15.11
C ARG A 244 2.18 -12.33 14.07
N CYS A 245 2.89 -12.25 12.95
CA CYS A 245 2.59 -11.36 11.84
C CYS A 245 1.23 -11.70 11.23
N VAL A 246 0.28 -10.77 11.30
CA VAL A 246 -1.03 -10.90 10.62
C VAL A 246 -1.14 -9.99 9.41
N GLY A 247 -0.61 -8.77 9.50
CA GLY A 247 -0.50 -7.82 8.40
C GLY A 247 0.87 -7.17 8.42
N LEU A 248 1.38 -6.82 7.24
CA LEU A 248 2.67 -6.17 7.09
C LEU A 248 2.63 -5.14 5.97
N ILE A 249 3.49 -4.13 6.07
CA ILE A 249 3.54 -3.07 5.06
C ILE A 249 4.88 -2.34 5.09
N THR A 250 5.34 -1.77 3.97
CA THR A 250 6.57 -0.96 3.92
C THR A 250 6.29 0.48 3.58
N ASP A 251 6.96 1.42 4.23
CA ASP A 251 6.90 2.84 3.85
C ASP A 251 7.87 3.18 2.70
N ASN A 252 7.82 4.43 2.23
CA ASN A 252 8.68 4.95 1.16
C ASN A 252 10.17 5.00 1.54
N ASN A 253 10.51 4.87 2.83
CA ASN A 253 11.88 4.84 3.32
C ASN A 253 12.41 3.40 3.44
N GLY A 254 11.61 2.39 3.06
CA GLY A 254 11.95 0.97 3.16
C GLY A 254 11.84 0.41 4.58
N SER A 255 11.18 1.10 5.51
CA SER A 255 10.89 0.57 6.84
C SER A 255 9.75 -0.44 6.77
N LEU A 256 9.93 -1.61 7.40
CA LEU A 256 8.91 -2.66 7.46
C LEU A 256 8.09 -2.52 8.75
N TYR A 257 6.77 -2.43 8.60
CA TYR A 257 5.80 -2.40 9.68
C TYR A 257 5.09 -3.75 9.76
N ILE A 258 4.92 -4.27 10.98
CA ILE A 258 4.29 -5.57 11.23
C ILE A 258 3.27 -5.44 12.35
N ALA A 259 2.04 -5.92 12.10
CA ALA A 259 1.03 -6.10 13.14
C ALA A 259 1.28 -7.43 13.85
N ASP A 260 1.75 -7.37 15.11
CA ASP A 260 1.89 -8.55 15.97
C ASP A 260 0.59 -8.76 16.73
N ASN A 261 -0.20 -9.71 16.26
CA ASN A 261 -1.48 -10.04 16.88
C ASN A 261 -1.30 -10.65 18.29
N LYS A 262 -0.19 -11.36 18.56
CA LYS A 262 0.06 -12.02 19.85
C LYS A 262 0.32 -11.00 20.96
N LYS A 263 0.98 -9.89 20.62
CA LYS A 263 1.34 -8.84 21.57
C LYS A 263 0.44 -7.61 21.51
N HIS A 264 -0.46 -7.56 20.53
CA HIS A 264 -1.37 -6.42 20.32
C HIS A 264 -0.60 -5.11 20.10
N GLU A 265 0.39 -5.18 19.23
CA GLU A 265 1.28 -4.05 18.91
C GLU A 265 1.59 -4.00 17.41
N VAL A 266 2.07 -2.84 16.97
CA VAL A 266 2.68 -2.68 15.66
C VAL A 266 4.15 -2.35 15.85
N LEU A 267 5.00 -3.12 15.19
CA LEU A 267 6.45 -2.96 15.18
C LEU A 267 6.89 -2.29 13.88
N GLN A 268 7.79 -1.32 13.96
CA GLN A 268 8.54 -0.77 12.84
C GLN A 268 9.98 -1.28 12.89
N TYR A 269 10.47 -1.80 11.77
CA TYR A 269 11.86 -2.18 11.54
C TYR A 269 12.43 -1.24 10.50
N ARG A 270 13.27 -0.28 10.90
CA ARG A 270 13.94 0.57 9.90
C ARG A 270 15.01 -0.21 9.17
N ALA A 271 15.39 0.27 7.99
CA ALA A 271 16.42 -0.37 7.18
C ALA A 271 17.71 -0.63 7.99
N GLY A 272 18.11 -1.90 8.10
CA GLY A 272 19.31 -2.33 8.82
C GLY A 272 19.11 -2.59 10.32
N GLU A 273 17.96 -2.23 10.91
CA GLU A 273 17.65 -2.56 12.30
C GLU A 273 17.27 -4.04 12.45
N ARG A 274 17.73 -4.68 13.53
CA ARG A 274 17.41 -6.08 13.87
C ARG A 274 16.31 -6.22 14.92
N CYS A 275 15.92 -5.11 15.54
CA CYS A 275 14.92 -5.05 16.59
C CYS A 275 13.84 -4.08 16.18
N GLY A 276 12.58 -4.51 16.25
CA GLY A 276 11.44 -3.65 15.95
C GLY A 276 11.21 -2.65 17.09
N THR A 277 10.86 -1.42 16.73
CA THR A 277 10.36 -0.40 17.66
C THR A 277 8.83 -0.44 17.67
N VAL A 278 8.21 -0.44 18.84
CA VAL A 278 6.75 -0.34 18.95
C VAL A 278 6.31 1.07 18.55
N VAL A 279 5.43 1.16 17.55
CA VAL A 279 4.91 2.44 17.02
C VAL A 279 3.40 2.62 17.24
N ALA A 280 2.69 1.55 17.59
CA ALA A 280 1.29 1.60 18.02
C ALA A 280 0.96 0.42 18.95
N GLY A 281 0.06 0.62 19.90
CA GLY A 281 -0.28 -0.40 20.91
C GLY A 281 0.87 -0.70 21.87
N GLY A 282 1.06 -1.98 22.22
CA GLY A 282 2.13 -2.43 23.13
C GLY A 282 1.84 -2.22 24.62
N ASN A 283 0.72 -1.59 24.97
CA ASN A 283 0.27 -1.38 26.36
C ASN A 283 -0.73 -2.46 26.82
N GLY A 284 -0.56 -3.69 26.33
CA GLY A 284 -1.45 -4.83 26.56
C GLY A 284 -2.74 -4.78 25.71
N CYS A 285 -3.51 -5.87 25.75
CA CYS A 285 -4.80 -5.94 25.09
C CYS A 285 -5.82 -5.00 25.75
N GLY A 286 -6.60 -4.28 24.95
CA GLY A 286 -7.74 -3.51 25.43
C GLY A 286 -8.22 -2.48 24.41
N ASN A 287 -9.10 -1.59 24.85
CA ASN A 287 -9.82 -0.64 23.99
C ASN A 287 -9.51 0.84 24.28
N ARG A 288 -8.56 1.14 25.17
CA ARG A 288 -8.07 2.50 25.36
C ARG A 288 -7.39 3.01 24.09
N LEU A 289 -7.16 4.33 24.01
CA LEU A 289 -6.52 4.95 22.84
C LEU A 289 -5.03 4.61 22.73
N ASP A 290 -4.40 4.12 23.78
CA ASP A 290 -3.01 3.62 23.82
C ASP A 290 -2.90 2.10 23.64
N GLN A 291 -4.04 1.41 23.42
CA GLN A 291 -4.13 -0.05 23.33
C GLN A 291 -4.74 -0.50 22.00
N LEU A 292 -4.43 -1.75 21.63
CA LEU A 292 -5.03 -2.47 20.51
C LEU A 292 -5.56 -3.82 21.02
N GLN A 293 -6.47 -4.41 20.27
CA GLN A 293 -6.93 -5.78 20.47
C GLN A 293 -7.03 -6.50 19.12
N CYS A 294 -6.15 -7.49 18.95
CA CYS A 294 -5.98 -8.26 17.72
C CYS A 294 -5.83 -7.39 16.45
N PRO A 295 -4.81 -6.50 16.36
CA PRO A 295 -4.58 -5.73 15.15
C PRO A 295 -4.37 -6.68 13.96
N ARG A 296 -5.00 -6.40 12.81
CA ARG A 296 -4.97 -7.32 11.65
C ARG A 296 -4.29 -6.75 10.42
N TRP A 297 -4.59 -5.52 10.04
CA TRP A 297 -4.13 -4.93 8.79
C TRP A 297 -3.53 -3.56 9.04
N LEU A 298 -2.58 -3.18 8.20
CA LEU A 298 -1.84 -1.93 8.30
C LEU A 298 -1.93 -1.13 6.99
N PHE A 299 -1.86 0.18 7.13
CA PHE A 299 -1.53 1.10 6.05
C PHE A 299 -0.63 2.20 6.61
N VAL A 300 0.38 2.62 5.85
CA VAL A 300 1.26 3.74 6.26
C VAL A 300 1.15 4.84 5.21
N ASP A 301 0.81 6.05 5.65
CA ASP A 301 0.71 7.21 4.76
C ASP A 301 2.08 7.89 4.53
N GLN A 302 2.10 8.91 3.68
CA GLN A 302 3.32 9.65 3.33
C GLN A 302 3.91 10.44 4.51
N ASP A 303 3.13 10.70 5.55
CA ASP A 303 3.56 11.35 6.79
C ASP A 303 3.97 10.31 7.85
N HIS A 304 4.23 9.06 7.45
CA HIS A 304 4.59 7.93 8.31
C HIS A 304 3.56 7.61 9.40
N SER A 305 2.32 8.07 9.24
CA SER A 305 1.25 7.70 10.15
C SER A 305 0.76 6.30 9.84
N VAL A 306 0.56 5.50 10.88
CA VAL A 306 0.14 4.11 10.77
C VAL A 306 -1.37 4.03 11.01
N TYR A 307 -2.09 3.51 10.04
CA TYR A 307 -3.49 3.11 10.17
C TYR A 307 -3.54 1.61 10.51
N ILE A 308 -4.40 1.24 11.45
CA ILE A 308 -4.50 -0.12 11.96
C ILE A 308 -5.97 -0.51 12.07
N SER A 309 -6.33 -1.66 11.52
CA SER A 309 -7.61 -2.29 11.86
C SER A 309 -7.52 -2.96 13.23
N ASP A 310 -8.14 -2.32 14.20
CA ASP A 310 -8.23 -2.77 15.59
C ASP A 310 -9.44 -3.71 15.71
N ASN A 311 -9.25 -4.92 15.21
CA ASN A 311 -10.30 -5.85 14.79
C ASN A 311 -11.34 -6.12 15.87
N GLU A 312 -10.90 -6.52 17.07
CA GLU A 312 -11.80 -6.90 18.16
C GLU A 312 -12.42 -5.69 18.86
N ASN A 313 -11.85 -4.50 18.66
CA ASN A 313 -12.44 -3.24 19.13
C ASN A 313 -13.37 -2.60 18.09
N HIS A 314 -13.55 -3.23 16.92
CA HIS A 314 -14.47 -2.81 15.87
C HIS A 314 -14.26 -1.37 15.41
N ARG A 315 -12.99 -1.00 15.24
CA ARG A 315 -12.58 0.34 14.85
C ARG A 315 -11.33 0.31 13.98
N VAL A 316 -11.06 1.41 13.29
CA VAL A 316 -9.77 1.68 12.66
C VAL A 316 -9.14 2.84 13.38
N MET A 317 -7.88 2.66 13.76
CA MET A 317 -7.10 3.66 14.48
C MET A 317 -6.00 4.23 13.59
N LYS A 318 -5.67 5.50 13.76
CA LYS A 318 -4.50 6.16 13.17
C LYS A 318 -3.54 6.59 14.27
N TRP A 319 -2.28 6.17 14.19
CA TRP A 319 -1.18 6.70 15.00
C TRP A 319 -0.30 7.60 14.17
N ILE A 320 -0.11 8.83 14.62
CA ILE A 320 0.87 9.76 14.06
C ILE A 320 2.25 9.38 14.61
N GLU A 321 3.31 9.56 13.83
CA GLU A 321 4.67 9.24 14.26
C GLU A 321 5.00 9.91 15.62
N GLY A 322 5.48 9.10 16.58
CA GLY A 322 5.83 9.55 17.93
C GLY A 322 4.64 9.74 18.90
N ALA A 323 3.40 9.60 18.44
CA ALA A 323 2.22 9.73 19.30
C ALA A 323 2.16 8.62 20.37
N LYS A 324 1.65 8.96 21.56
CA LYS A 324 1.45 8.00 22.67
C LYS A 324 0.12 7.25 22.59
N GLU A 325 -0.84 7.82 21.90
CA GLU A 325 -2.18 7.27 21.69
C GLU A 325 -2.63 7.49 20.24
N GLY A 326 -3.58 6.69 19.80
CA GLY A 326 -4.13 6.73 18.47
C GLY A 326 -5.44 7.50 18.41
N ILE A 327 -5.84 7.82 17.19
CA ILE A 327 -7.06 8.53 16.85
C ILE A 327 -8.00 7.56 16.16
N ILE A 328 -9.25 7.47 16.60
CA ILE A 328 -10.28 6.69 15.90
C ILE A 328 -10.62 7.41 14.59
N VAL A 329 -10.45 6.72 13.46
CA VAL A 329 -10.71 7.27 12.11
C VAL A 329 -11.86 6.57 11.38
N ALA A 330 -12.31 5.42 11.87
CA ALA A 330 -13.56 4.76 11.45
C ALA A 330 -14.07 3.82 12.55
N GLY A 331 -15.39 3.63 12.61
CA GLY A 331 -16.03 2.79 13.63
C GLY A 331 -16.00 3.42 15.02
N GLY A 332 -15.73 2.61 16.05
CA GLY A 332 -15.60 3.08 17.45
C GLY A 332 -16.92 3.30 18.19
N HIS A 333 -18.06 3.08 17.54
CA HIS A 333 -19.40 3.18 18.13
C HIS A 333 -19.97 1.80 18.52
N GLY A 334 -19.08 0.91 18.94
CA GLY A 334 -19.38 -0.49 19.26
C GLY A 334 -19.61 -1.37 18.02
N LEU A 335 -19.79 -2.66 18.29
CA LEU A 335 -20.15 -3.68 17.30
C LEU A 335 -21.52 -3.35 16.68
N GLY A 336 -21.60 -3.33 15.35
CA GLY A 336 -22.88 -3.17 14.66
C GLY A 336 -22.74 -3.00 13.16
N ASN A 337 -23.85 -2.68 12.49
CA ASN A 337 -23.93 -2.50 11.03
C ASN A 337 -24.41 -1.11 10.60
N GLY A 338 -24.57 -0.17 11.55
CA GLY A 338 -24.81 1.25 11.24
C GLY A 338 -23.64 1.87 10.45
N LEU A 339 -23.85 3.07 9.89
CA LEU A 339 -22.84 3.74 9.07
C LEU A 339 -21.65 4.29 9.89
N ALA A 340 -21.81 4.45 11.21
CA ALA A 340 -20.73 4.80 12.14
C ALA A 340 -20.13 3.56 12.86
N GLN A 341 -20.61 2.35 12.55
CA GLN A 341 -20.24 1.11 13.21
C GLN A 341 -19.51 0.17 12.25
N LEU A 342 -18.66 -0.68 12.81
CA LEU A 342 -17.97 -1.76 12.11
C LEU A 342 -18.19 -3.08 12.87
N SER A 343 -17.90 -4.19 12.21
CA SER A 343 -17.90 -5.52 12.79
C SER A 343 -16.65 -6.27 12.32
N HIS A 344 -15.69 -6.39 13.24
CA HIS A 344 -14.40 -7.05 13.03
C HIS A 344 -13.68 -6.62 11.74
N PRO A 345 -13.35 -5.32 11.58
CA PRO A 345 -12.73 -4.83 10.37
C PRO A 345 -11.36 -5.49 10.15
N CYS A 346 -11.05 -5.86 8.90
CA CYS A 346 -9.76 -6.44 8.52
C CYS A 346 -8.99 -5.49 7.59
N GLY A 347 -9.03 -5.72 6.29
CA GLY A 347 -8.28 -4.96 5.31
C GLY A 347 -8.62 -3.49 5.32
N ILE A 348 -7.59 -2.67 5.16
CA ILE A 348 -7.70 -1.22 5.02
C ILE A 348 -6.80 -0.74 3.90
N VAL A 349 -7.26 0.26 3.18
CA VAL A 349 -6.44 1.05 2.24
C VAL A 349 -6.84 2.51 2.35
N VAL A 350 -5.89 3.41 2.21
CA VAL A 350 -6.12 4.86 2.26
C VAL A 350 -5.60 5.47 0.98
N ASP A 351 -6.37 6.36 0.37
CA ASP A 351 -5.92 7.10 -0.80
C ASP A 351 -5.15 8.39 -0.43
N GLN A 352 -4.62 9.10 -1.43
CA GLN A 352 -3.87 10.34 -1.19
C GLN A 352 -4.68 11.48 -0.56
N SER A 353 -6.01 11.45 -0.69
CA SER A 353 -6.89 12.45 -0.04
C SER A 353 -7.08 12.16 1.46
N GLY A 354 -6.60 11.01 1.93
CA GLY A 354 -6.83 10.52 3.28
C GLY A 354 -8.19 9.83 3.44
N THR A 355 -8.84 9.46 2.34
CA THR A 355 -10.08 8.68 2.37
C THR A 355 -9.74 7.23 2.65
N LEU A 356 -10.35 6.68 3.69
CA LEU A 356 -10.11 5.34 4.20
C LEU A 356 -11.18 4.39 3.67
N TYR A 357 -10.76 3.25 3.14
CA TYR A 357 -11.62 2.13 2.77
C TYR A 357 -11.36 0.97 3.70
N VAL A 358 -12.43 0.35 4.22
CA VAL A 358 -12.37 -0.67 5.25
C VAL A 358 -13.19 -1.87 4.82
N ALA A 359 -12.59 -3.06 4.89
CA ALA A 359 -13.32 -4.31 4.83
C ALA A 359 -14.04 -4.50 6.16
N ASP A 360 -15.33 -4.19 6.19
CA ASP A 360 -16.22 -4.43 7.32
C ASP A 360 -16.64 -5.91 7.31
N THR A 361 -15.66 -6.76 7.66
CA THR A 361 -15.61 -8.18 7.33
C THR A 361 -16.88 -8.93 7.73
N TRP A 362 -17.34 -8.79 8.97
CA TRP A 362 -18.49 -9.56 9.45
C TRP A 362 -19.84 -8.99 8.96
N ASN A 363 -19.85 -7.75 8.47
CA ASN A 363 -20.99 -7.16 7.78
C ASN A 363 -20.98 -7.40 6.26
N ASN A 364 -19.96 -8.09 5.72
CA ASN A 364 -19.87 -8.49 4.30
C ASN A 364 -19.96 -7.31 3.32
N ARG A 365 -19.27 -6.20 3.65
CA ARG A 365 -19.29 -4.97 2.87
C ARG A 365 -17.94 -4.25 2.94
N ILE A 366 -17.68 -3.41 1.95
CA ILE A 366 -16.58 -2.45 1.98
C ILE A 366 -17.17 -1.07 2.22
N MET A 367 -16.64 -0.40 3.23
CA MET A 367 -17.06 0.92 3.67
C MET A 367 -15.99 1.95 3.31
N ARG A 368 -16.41 3.18 3.03
CA ARG A 368 -15.54 4.34 2.79
C ARG A 368 -15.81 5.42 3.84
N TRP A 369 -14.75 5.96 4.43
CA TRP A 369 -14.76 7.14 5.29
C TRP A 369 -13.91 8.24 4.68
N LEU A 370 -14.53 9.39 4.39
CA LEU A 370 -13.78 10.59 4.05
C LEU A 370 -13.00 11.10 5.27
N LYS A 371 -11.89 11.79 5.03
CA LYS A 371 -11.07 12.36 6.11
C LYS A 371 -11.92 13.26 7.02
N GLY A 372 -11.99 12.90 8.31
CA GLY A 372 -12.75 13.63 9.33
C GLY A 372 -14.25 13.32 9.39
N ALA A 373 -14.76 12.38 8.58
CA ALA A 373 -16.15 11.97 8.62
C ALA A 373 -16.46 11.16 9.90
N THR A 374 -17.65 11.35 10.46
CA THR A 374 -18.14 10.61 11.63
C THR A 374 -18.85 9.31 11.26
N GLU A 375 -19.31 9.20 10.01
CA GLU A 375 -19.93 8.02 9.43
C GLU A 375 -19.37 7.71 8.04
N GLY A 376 -19.49 6.46 7.62
CA GLY A 376 -19.01 5.99 6.33
C GLY A 376 -20.15 5.77 5.34
N SER A 377 -19.77 5.41 4.10
CA SER A 377 -20.69 5.01 3.05
C SER A 377 -20.31 3.64 2.50
N ILE A 378 -21.29 2.79 2.19
CA ILE A 378 -21.05 1.49 1.54
C ILE A 378 -20.62 1.75 0.09
N VAL A 379 -19.50 1.16 -0.34
CA VAL A 379 -19.01 1.30 -1.73
C VAL A 379 -19.07 -0.01 -2.51
N ILE A 380 -18.92 -1.15 -1.84
CA ILE A 380 -18.99 -2.50 -2.45
C ILE A 380 -19.67 -3.45 -1.46
N GLY A 381 -20.52 -4.36 -1.95
CA GLY A 381 -21.25 -5.30 -1.11
C GLY A 381 -22.44 -4.65 -0.38
N GLY A 382 -22.80 -5.16 0.79
CA GLY A 382 -23.97 -4.70 1.55
C GLY A 382 -25.32 -5.24 1.05
N ASN A 383 -25.33 -6.04 0.00
CA ASN A 383 -26.53 -6.70 -0.58
C ASN A 383 -26.77 -8.11 0.00
N GLY A 384 -26.38 -8.31 1.26
CA GLY A 384 -26.35 -9.61 1.92
C GLY A 384 -25.12 -10.45 1.60
N ARG A 385 -24.86 -11.43 2.47
CA ARG A 385 -23.82 -12.45 2.29
C ARG A 385 -24.20 -13.38 1.14
N GLY A 386 -23.27 -13.65 0.22
CA GLY A 386 -23.49 -14.60 -0.87
C GLY A 386 -22.34 -14.64 -1.87
N GLU A 387 -22.55 -15.38 -2.97
CA GLU A 387 -21.53 -15.67 -3.99
C GLU A 387 -21.74 -14.89 -5.30
N GLN A 388 -22.83 -14.12 -5.41
CA GLN A 388 -23.09 -13.31 -6.60
C GLN A 388 -22.01 -12.23 -6.81
N PRO A 389 -21.84 -11.68 -8.02
CA PRO A 389 -20.81 -10.67 -8.32
C PRO A 389 -20.87 -9.41 -7.45
N ASN A 390 -22.04 -9.04 -6.94
CA ASN A 390 -22.26 -7.89 -6.06
C ASN A 390 -22.41 -8.25 -4.57
N GLN A 391 -22.10 -9.51 -4.22
CA GLN A 391 -22.14 -10.04 -2.87
C GLN A 391 -20.73 -10.46 -2.42
N LEU A 392 -20.51 -10.34 -1.11
CA LEU A 392 -19.27 -10.71 -0.45
C LEU A 392 -19.57 -11.66 0.71
N ASN A 393 -18.55 -12.34 1.19
CA ASN A 393 -18.60 -13.25 2.31
C ASN A 393 -17.28 -13.18 3.09
N GLN A 394 -17.31 -12.43 4.20
CA GLN A 394 -16.14 -12.13 5.03
C GLN A 394 -14.95 -11.56 4.23
N PRO A 395 -15.10 -10.38 3.59
CA PRO A 395 -13.98 -9.77 2.89
C PRO A 395 -12.83 -9.45 3.85
N THR A 396 -11.59 -9.75 3.46
CA THR A 396 -10.41 -9.58 4.34
C THR A 396 -9.39 -8.62 3.76
N GLY A 397 -8.62 -8.98 2.74
CA GLY A 397 -7.64 -8.10 2.10
C GLY A 397 -8.23 -7.13 1.09
N LEU A 398 -7.63 -5.94 0.98
CA LEU A 398 -8.01 -4.85 0.08
C LEU A 398 -6.79 -4.30 -0.65
N SER A 399 -6.92 -3.99 -1.94
CA SER A 399 -5.91 -3.26 -2.70
C SER A 399 -6.54 -2.49 -3.85
N PHE A 400 -5.89 -1.40 -4.26
CA PHE A 400 -6.15 -0.76 -5.56
C PHE A 400 -5.10 -1.20 -6.58
N ASP A 401 -5.46 -1.25 -7.86
CA ASP A 401 -4.48 -1.17 -8.96
C ASP A 401 -4.29 0.28 -9.41
N ARG A 402 -3.25 0.55 -10.19
CA ARG A 402 -2.89 1.89 -10.69
C ARG A 402 -4.00 2.60 -11.49
N GLN A 403 -5.02 1.87 -11.95
CA GLN A 403 -6.16 2.42 -12.67
C GLN A 403 -7.31 2.80 -11.72
N GLY A 404 -7.15 2.57 -10.40
CA GLY A 404 -8.17 2.81 -9.39
C GLY A 404 -9.18 1.67 -9.26
N ASN A 405 -8.99 0.52 -9.91
CA ASN A 405 -9.88 -0.62 -9.71
C ASN A 405 -9.64 -1.23 -8.32
N PHE A 406 -10.71 -1.70 -7.70
CA PHE A 406 -10.68 -2.19 -6.33
C PHE A 406 -10.64 -3.73 -6.32
N TYR A 407 -9.61 -4.30 -5.70
CA TYR A 407 -9.46 -5.73 -5.46
C TYR A 407 -9.85 -6.06 -4.01
N VAL A 408 -10.68 -7.08 -3.86
CA VAL A 408 -11.19 -7.55 -2.58
C VAL A 408 -10.94 -9.04 -2.46
N VAL A 409 -10.25 -9.47 -1.39
CA VAL A 409 -10.22 -10.88 -1.01
C VAL A 409 -11.56 -11.25 -0.39
N ASP A 410 -12.34 -12.05 -1.10
CA ASP A 410 -13.64 -12.54 -0.68
C ASP A 410 -13.45 -13.91 -0.01
N GLN A 411 -12.89 -13.89 1.21
CA GLN A 411 -12.24 -15.03 1.87
C GLN A 411 -13.10 -16.29 1.88
N CYS A 412 -14.34 -16.18 2.39
CA CYS A 412 -15.20 -17.35 2.56
C CYS A 412 -15.89 -17.80 1.26
N ASN A 413 -15.69 -17.06 0.17
CA ASN A 413 -16.04 -17.49 -1.19
C ASN A 413 -14.81 -17.97 -1.98
N HIS A 414 -13.64 -18.06 -1.35
CA HIS A 414 -12.43 -18.65 -1.94
C HIS A 414 -12.01 -17.98 -3.26
N ARG A 415 -12.11 -16.66 -3.32
CA ARG A 415 -11.82 -15.87 -4.53
C ARG A 415 -11.28 -14.48 -4.23
N VAL A 416 -10.67 -13.88 -5.24
CA VAL A 416 -10.38 -12.45 -5.29
C VAL A 416 -11.26 -11.82 -6.37
N GLN A 417 -11.97 -10.75 -6.03
CA GLN A 417 -12.82 -10.00 -6.96
C GLN A 417 -12.20 -8.65 -7.28
N ARG A 418 -12.24 -8.25 -8.55
CA ARG A 418 -11.92 -6.91 -9.04
C ARG A 418 -13.21 -6.16 -9.39
N PHE A 419 -13.35 -4.96 -8.85
CA PHE A 419 -14.41 -4.02 -9.17
C PHE A 419 -13.81 -2.86 -9.95
N ASN A 420 -14.31 -2.65 -11.17
CA ASN A 420 -13.77 -1.61 -12.03
C ASN A 420 -14.24 -0.25 -11.55
N ILE A 421 -13.35 0.75 -11.56
CA ILE A 421 -13.76 2.13 -11.29
C ILE A 421 -14.76 2.57 -12.36
N ASP A 422 -15.83 3.26 -11.94
CA ASP A 422 -16.83 3.82 -12.85
C ASP A 422 -16.18 4.96 -13.64
N PRO A 423 -16.18 4.94 -14.99
CA PRO A 423 -15.58 5.99 -15.80
C PRO A 423 -16.11 7.40 -15.50
N SER A 424 -17.36 7.52 -15.01
CA SER A 424 -17.94 8.80 -14.58
C SER A 424 -17.31 9.37 -13.30
N SER A 425 -16.46 8.60 -12.62
CA SER A 425 -15.70 9.03 -11.45
C SER A 425 -14.40 9.78 -11.80
N CYS A 426 -13.98 9.72 -13.06
CA CYS A 426 -12.74 10.30 -13.56
C CYS A 426 -12.92 11.70 -14.17
N SER A 427 -14.14 12.26 -14.10
CA SER A 427 -14.50 13.57 -14.68
C SER A 427 -14.54 14.70 -13.65
#